data_AF-A0A1H9K9A6-F1
#
_entry.id   AF-A0A1H9K9A6-F1
#
_cell.length_a   1.000
_cell.length_b   1.000
_cell.length_c   1.000
_cell.angle_alpha   90.00
_cell.angle_beta   90.00
_cell.angle_gamma   90.00
#
_symmetry.space_group_name_H-M   'P 1'
#
loop_
_entity.id
_entity.type
_entity.pdbx_description
1 polymer ?
#
loop_
_entity_poly.entity_id
_entity_poly.type
_entity_poly.pdbx_seq_one_letter_code
_entity_poly.pdbx_strand_id
1 'polypeptide(L)'
;MNDTDIALKNRIMELAERAYSENRYMFTDFLDMSQLSVFYSMEKEVSFAGVLVSGGTEGCERCMVRFGSPENLGYEEAFPITLLHITPVQKKFSDALTHRDFLGSVIGLGLERTKLGDIIVRDNEGYIFVASSISDYIMESLGKVKHTIVRVNVCDEIPAEVAPVLKDESIIVSSNRLDAIIARVYKLSRDLAVRYISEGKVFVSGRQMTENAKQLRPGDTVSVRGKGKFIFESEGGNTKKDKLYINIKMYV
;
A
#
# COMPACT_ATOMS: atom_id res chain seq x y z
N MET A 1 -0.24 12.89 19.65
CA MET A 1 -0.20 13.13 18.19
C MET A 1 1.07 13.94 17.95
N ASN A 2 1.94 13.51 17.04
CA ASN A 2 3.20 14.20 16.81
C ASN A 2 2.99 15.41 15.87
N ASP A 3 3.95 16.33 15.79
CA ASP A 3 3.83 17.54 14.95
C ASP A 3 3.67 17.23 13.46
N THR A 4 4.26 16.11 13.01
CA THR A 4 4.14 15.61 11.62
C THR A 4 2.71 15.21 11.28
N ASP A 5 2.02 14.53 12.19
CA ASP A 5 0.61 14.15 12.03
C ASP A 5 -0.25 15.40 11.93
N ILE A 6 -0.01 16.41 12.78
CA ILE A 6 -0.76 17.68 12.74
C ILE A 6 -0.56 18.39 11.39
N ALA A 7 0.70 18.48 10.93
CA ALA A 7 1.00 19.06 9.62
C ALA A 7 0.29 18.31 8.48
N LEU A 8 0.28 16.98 8.52
CA LEU A 8 -0.42 16.17 7.54
C LEU A 8 -1.94 16.38 7.59
N LYS A 9 -2.54 16.44 8.78
CA LYS A 9 -3.98 16.73 8.94
C LYS A 9 -4.36 18.08 8.34
N ASN A 10 -3.57 19.12 8.65
CA ASN A 10 -3.79 20.46 8.09
C ASN A 10 -3.67 20.44 6.57
N ARG A 11 -2.67 19.72 6.02
CA ARG A 11 -2.50 19.58 4.58
C ARG A 11 -3.67 18.86 3.91
N ILE A 12 -4.17 17.78 4.53
CA ILE A 12 -5.33 17.04 4.05
C ILE A 12 -6.58 17.93 4.01
N MET A 13 -6.83 18.69 5.08
CA MET A 13 -7.96 19.62 5.14
C MET A 13 -7.82 20.72 4.09
N GLU A 14 -6.64 21.32 3.96
CA GLU A 14 -6.36 22.35 2.94
C GLU A 14 -6.65 21.81 1.52
N LEU A 15 -6.20 20.60 1.20
CA LEU A 15 -6.47 19.99 -0.11
C LEU A 15 -7.96 19.73 -0.35
N ALA A 16 -8.69 19.27 0.67
CA ALA A 16 -10.13 19.03 0.59
C ALA A 16 -10.92 20.33 0.38
N GLU A 17 -10.60 21.38 1.16
CA GLU A 17 -11.20 22.70 1.04
C GLU A 17 -10.91 23.34 -0.33
N ARG A 18 -9.69 23.20 -0.83
CA ARG A 18 -9.31 23.71 -2.16
C ARG A 18 -10.00 22.95 -3.28
N ALA A 19 -10.09 21.63 -3.19
CA ALA A 19 -10.82 20.85 -4.19
C ALA A 19 -12.28 21.31 -4.31
N TYR A 20 -12.92 21.52 -3.14
CA TYR A 20 -14.31 21.95 -3.07
C TYR A 20 -14.52 23.40 -3.50
N SER A 21 -13.66 24.34 -3.07
CA SER A 21 -13.81 25.77 -3.37
C SER A 21 -13.36 26.15 -4.78
N GLU A 22 -12.32 25.50 -5.30
CA GLU A 22 -11.75 25.78 -6.63
C GLU A 22 -12.37 24.91 -7.73
N ASN A 23 -13.30 24.00 -7.38
CA ASN A 23 -13.93 23.03 -8.30
C ASN A 23 -12.93 22.26 -9.17
N ARG A 24 -11.90 21.70 -8.55
CA ARG A 24 -10.91 20.88 -9.24
C ARG A 24 -10.40 19.74 -8.38
N TYR A 25 -9.85 18.72 -9.03
CA TYR A 25 -9.24 17.63 -8.28
C TYR A 25 -7.95 18.09 -7.58
N MET A 26 -7.79 17.62 -6.35
CA MET A 26 -6.56 17.80 -5.58
C MET A 26 -6.06 16.43 -5.13
N PHE A 27 -4.74 16.28 -5.10
CA PHE A 27 -4.09 15.02 -4.76
C PHE A 27 -3.04 15.24 -3.68
N THR A 28 -2.93 14.27 -2.78
CA THR A 28 -1.73 14.16 -1.94
C THR A 28 -0.58 13.56 -2.74
N ASP A 29 0.63 13.72 -2.23
CA ASP A 29 1.71 12.78 -2.56
C ASP A 29 1.41 11.37 -2.02
N PHE A 30 2.27 10.38 -2.31
CA PHE A 30 2.12 9.05 -1.74
C PHE A 30 2.28 9.09 -0.22
N LEU A 31 1.19 8.73 0.46
CA LEU A 31 1.12 8.50 1.88
C LEU A 31 1.47 7.04 2.17
N ASP A 32 2.30 6.81 3.19
CA ASP A 32 2.53 5.47 3.73
C ASP A 32 1.37 4.99 4.62
N MET A 33 1.39 3.73 5.07
CA MET A 33 0.35 3.18 5.94
C MET A 33 0.10 3.98 7.23
N SER A 34 1.12 4.59 7.82
CA SER A 34 0.95 5.43 9.02
C SER A 34 0.21 6.71 8.65
N GLN A 35 0.62 7.38 7.58
CA GLN A 35 0.01 8.60 7.07
C GLN A 35 -1.42 8.37 6.55
N LEU A 36 -1.66 7.25 5.88
CA LEU A 36 -3.01 6.81 5.48
C LEU A 36 -3.90 6.59 6.69
N SER A 37 -3.38 6.01 7.77
CA SER A 37 -4.14 5.89 9.02
C SER A 37 -4.52 7.26 9.61
N VAL A 38 -3.65 8.28 9.49
CA VAL A 38 -3.99 9.65 9.87
C VAL A 38 -5.11 10.20 8.98
N PHE A 39 -5.01 10.02 7.67
CA PHE A 39 -6.09 10.37 6.72
C PHE A 39 -7.42 9.69 7.08
N TYR A 40 -7.43 8.37 7.32
CA TYR A 40 -8.65 7.64 7.67
C TYR A 40 -9.27 8.09 9.00
N SER A 41 -8.49 8.70 9.90
CA SER A 41 -9.03 9.33 11.10
C SER A 41 -9.84 10.60 10.80
N MET A 42 -9.60 11.24 9.65
CA MET A 42 -10.27 12.45 9.18
C MET A 42 -11.26 12.19 8.05
N GLU A 43 -11.37 10.97 7.54
CA GLU A 43 -12.15 10.62 6.33
C GLU A 43 -13.57 11.21 6.35
N LYS A 44 -14.24 11.20 7.51
CA LYS A 44 -15.56 11.80 7.68
C LYS A 44 -15.54 13.33 7.57
N GLU A 45 -14.54 13.97 8.16
CA GLU A 45 -14.38 15.43 8.18
C GLU A 45 -14.14 15.99 6.77
N VAL A 46 -13.40 15.26 5.93
CA VAL A 46 -13.09 15.68 4.55
C VAL A 46 -14.01 15.08 3.49
N SER A 47 -15.01 14.28 3.90
CA SER A 47 -15.92 13.57 2.98
C SER A 47 -16.69 14.48 2.03
N PHE A 48 -16.93 15.73 2.43
CA PHE A 48 -17.63 16.74 1.61
C PHE A 48 -16.92 17.01 0.27
N ALA A 49 -15.60 16.82 0.20
CA ALA A 49 -14.84 17.07 -1.02
C ALA A 49 -14.95 15.93 -2.04
N GLY A 50 -15.55 14.79 -1.68
CA GLY A 50 -15.50 13.55 -2.48
C GLY A 50 -14.11 12.94 -2.41
N VAL A 51 -13.97 11.75 -1.83
CA VAL A 51 -12.65 11.20 -1.48
C VAL A 51 -12.45 9.81 -2.06
N LEU A 52 -11.29 9.60 -2.66
CA LEU A 52 -10.87 8.30 -3.18
C LEU A 52 -9.39 8.07 -2.87
N VAL A 53 -9.00 6.80 -2.68
CA VAL A 53 -7.60 6.42 -2.39
C VAL A 53 -7.14 5.42 -3.42
N SER A 54 -5.96 5.64 -4.01
CA SER A 54 -5.35 4.71 -4.95
C SER A 54 -3.83 4.76 -4.89
N GLY A 55 -3.19 3.59 -5.04
CA GLY A 55 -1.74 3.47 -5.18
C GLY A 55 -1.30 3.00 -6.57
N GLY A 56 -2.23 2.92 -7.53
CA GLY A 56 -1.98 2.43 -8.89
C GLY A 56 -2.24 0.94 -9.11
N THR A 57 -2.33 0.13 -8.04
CA THR A 57 -2.80 -1.26 -8.10
C THR A 57 -3.59 -1.62 -6.85
N GLU A 58 -4.29 -2.74 -6.88
CA GLU A 58 -4.98 -3.27 -5.70
C GLU A 58 -3.99 -3.64 -4.59
N GLY A 59 -4.40 -3.37 -3.35
CA GLY A 59 -3.63 -3.74 -2.16
C GLY A 59 -2.34 -2.95 -1.96
N CYS A 60 -2.15 -1.80 -2.60
CA CYS A 60 -0.98 -0.93 -2.36
C CYS A 60 -0.84 -0.53 -0.89
N GLU A 61 0.42 -0.47 -0.42
CA GLU A 61 0.74 0.04 0.92
C GLU A 61 1.02 1.54 0.93
N ARG A 62 1.47 2.08 -0.21
CA ARG A 62 1.62 3.52 -0.45
C ARG A 62 0.56 4.00 -1.44
N CYS A 63 -0.24 4.97 -1.04
CA CYS A 63 -1.35 5.48 -1.86
C CYS A 63 -1.40 7.00 -1.86
N MET A 64 -1.95 7.57 -2.93
CA MET A 64 -2.40 8.96 -2.95
C MET A 64 -3.87 9.03 -2.53
N VAL A 65 -4.25 10.13 -1.89
CA VAL A 65 -5.63 10.50 -1.62
C VAL A 65 -6.04 11.57 -2.63
N ARG A 66 -7.13 11.32 -3.34
CA ARG A 66 -7.79 12.28 -4.24
C ARG A 66 -8.96 12.93 -3.52
N PHE A 67 -9.05 14.24 -3.65
CA PHE A 67 -10.21 15.05 -3.29
C PHE A 67 -10.86 15.56 -4.57
N GLY A 68 -12.17 15.42 -4.69
CA GLY A 68 -12.96 15.62 -5.89
C GLY A 68 -13.66 14.33 -6.32
N SER A 69 -14.84 14.47 -6.92
CA SER A 69 -15.55 13.38 -7.58
C SER A 69 -16.24 13.85 -8.87
N PRO A 70 -16.51 12.95 -9.83
CA PRO A 70 -17.20 13.32 -11.06
C PRO A 70 -18.58 13.94 -10.81
N GLU A 71 -19.27 13.49 -9.75
CA GLU A 71 -20.57 14.02 -9.34
C GLU A 71 -20.47 15.47 -8.86
N ASN A 72 -19.39 15.81 -8.15
CA ASN A 72 -19.19 17.15 -7.60
C ASN A 72 -18.61 18.12 -8.65
N LEU A 73 -17.72 17.63 -9.52
CA LEU A 73 -16.92 18.46 -10.43
C LEU A 73 -17.40 18.44 -11.88
N GLY A 74 -18.22 17.46 -12.27
CA GLY A 74 -18.74 17.32 -13.63
C GLY A 74 -17.74 16.76 -14.66
N TYR A 75 -16.54 16.37 -14.23
CA TYR A 75 -15.53 15.71 -15.04
C TYR A 75 -14.73 14.72 -14.20
N GLU A 76 -14.04 13.78 -14.83
CA GLU A 76 -13.15 12.83 -14.14
C GLU A 76 -11.68 13.14 -14.40
N GLU A 77 -10.88 13.06 -13.34
CA GLU A 77 -9.42 13.13 -13.41
C GLU A 77 -8.85 11.88 -12.76
N ALA A 78 -8.00 11.19 -13.53
CA ALA A 78 -7.28 10.02 -13.08
C ALA A 78 -6.24 10.41 -12.02
N PHE A 79 -5.83 9.45 -11.20
CA PHE A 79 -4.71 9.67 -10.30
C PHE A 79 -3.44 9.97 -11.10
N PRO A 80 -2.62 10.96 -10.69
CA PRO A 80 -1.35 11.28 -11.34
C PRO A 80 -0.27 10.27 -10.91
N ILE A 81 -0.51 8.99 -11.22
CA ILE A 81 0.36 7.86 -10.92
C ILE A 81 0.78 7.24 -12.25
N THR A 82 2.08 7.14 -12.46
CA THR A 82 2.68 6.47 -13.61
C THR A 82 3.40 5.21 -13.14
N LEU A 83 3.18 4.10 -13.82
CA LEU A 83 3.93 2.87 -13.60
C LEU A 83 5.15 2.85 -14.53
N LEU A 84 6.34 2.72 -13.93
CA LEU A 84 7.59 2.57 -14.67
C LEU A 84 8.09 1.13 -14.59
N HIS A 85 8.53 0.61 -15.71
CA HIS A 85 9.18 -0.69 -15.85
C HIS A 85 10.67 -0.51 -16.08
N ILE A 86 11.46 -1.02 -15.15
CA ILE A 86 12.93 -0.92 -15.10
C ILE A 86 13.50 -2.30 -15.40
N THR A 87 14.21 -2.41 -16.53
CA THR A 87 14.74 -3.69 -17.02
C THR A 87 16.25 -3.64 -17.20
N PRO A 88 17.00 -4.69 -16.83
CA PRO A 88 18.41 -4.81 -17.21
C PRO A 88 18.56 -4.83 -18.74
N VAL A 89 19.47 -4.00 -19.27
CA VAL A 89 19.78 -4.02 -20.71
C VAL A 89 20.40 -5.36 -21.12
N GLN A 90 21.15 -5.99 -20.21
CA GLN A 90 21.78 -7.30 -20.41
C GLN A 90 21.51 -8.23 -19.21
N LYS A 91 20.36 -8.93 -19.22
CA LYS A 91 19.93 -9.85 -18.14
C LYS A 91 20.96 -10.92 -17.77
N LYS A 92 21.79 -11.38 -18.70
CA LYS A 92 22.80 -12.43 -18.43
C LYS A 92 23.97 -11.95 -17.56
N PHE A 93 24.21 -10.64 -17.51
CA PHE A 93 25.33 -10.02 -16.79
C PHE A 93 24.87 -9.09 -15.68
N SER A 94 23.57 -9.13 -15.35
CA SER A 94 23.02 -8.30 -14.29
C SER A 94 23.28 -8.91 -12.93
N ASP A 95 23.56 -8.05 -11.95
CA ASP A 95 23.48 -8.39 -10.53
C ASP A 95 22.09 -8.95 -10.21
N ALA A 96 21.97 -9.77 -9.17
CA ALA A 96 20.68 -10.02 -8.53
C ALA A 96 20.22 -8.73 -7.83
N LEU A 97 19.17 -8.12 -8.36
CA LEU A 97 18.57 -6.87 -7.93
C LEU A 97 17.41 -7.16 -6.99
N THR A 98 17.41 -6.48 -5.85
CA THR A 98 16.38 -6.55 -4.83
C THR A 98 15.56 -5.27 -4.81
N HIS A 99 14.41 -5.30 -4.12
CA HIS A 99 13.62 -4.09 -3.86
C HIS A 99 14.46 -2.93 -3.33
N ARG A 100 15.43 -3.20 -2.44
CA ARG A 100 16.29 -2.16 -1.86
C ARG A 100 17.21 -1.51 -2.90
N ASP A 101 17.65 -2.27 -3.89
CA ASP A 101 18.55 -1.76 -4.93
C ASP A 101 17.81 -0.78 -5.85
N PHE A 102 16.60 -1.13 -6.31
CA PHE A 102 15.74 -0.23 -7.08
C PHE A 102 15.40 1.02 -6.29
N LEU A 103 14.92 0.86 -5.05
CA LEU A 103 14.59 1.98 -4.19
C LEU A 103 15.79 2.92 -3.98
N GLY A 104 16.94 2.37 -3.59
CA GLY A 104 18.15 3.14 -3.35
C GLY A 104 18.62 3.89 -4.58
N SER A 105 18.49 3.29 -5.76
CA SER A 105 18.90 3.92 -7.03
C SER A 105 17.99 5.09 -7.41
N VAL A 106 16.67 4.95 -7.23
CA VAL A 106 15.72 6.04 -7.51
C VAL A 106 15.88 7.18 -6.50
N ILE A 107 16.02 6.87 -5.20
CA ILE A 107 16.30 7.90 -4.18
C ILE A 107 17.65 8.58 -4.43
N GLY A 108 18.64 7.84 -4.94
CA GLY A 108 19.95 8.37 -5.31
C GLY A 108 19.92 9.45 -6.39
N LEU A 109 18.82 9.58 -7.13
CA LEU A 109 18.58 10.70 -8.07
C LEU A 109 18.18 12.00 -7.36
N GLY A 110 18.08 12.01 -6.02
CA GLY A 110 17.63 13.17 -5.24
C GLY A 110 16.10 13.29 -5.14
N LEU A 111 15.36 12.24 -5.48
CA LEU A 111 13.90 12.21 -5.42
C LEU A 111 13.41 11.90 -4.01
N GLU A 112 12.33 12.56 -3.60
CA GLU A 112 11.69 12.32 -2.32
C GLU A 112 10.89 11.00 -2.33
N ARG A 113 10.94 10.27 -1.21
CA ARG A 113 10.19 9.00 -1.06
C ARG A 113 8.67 9.19 -1.13
N THR A 114 8.18 10.39 -0.84
CA THR A 114 6.77 10.79 -0.96
C THR A 114 6.28 10.79 -2.41
N LYS A 115 7.17 10.89 -3.40
CA LYS A 115 6.80 10.80 -4.82
C LYS A 115 6.78 9.36 -5.34
N LEU A 116 7.12 8.39 -4.51
CA LEU A 116 7.23 6.98 -4.88
C LEU A 116 6.18 6.14 -4.16
N GLY A 117 5.46 5.34 -4.93
CA GLY A 117 4.55 4.30 -4.46
C GLY A 117 5.28 2.98 -4.19
N ASP A 118 4.52 1.90 -4.34
CA ASP A 118 5.02 0.54 -4.17
C ASP A 118 6.00 0.16 -5.28
N ILE A 119 6.95 -0.71 -4.93
CA ILE A 119 7.93 -1.28 -5.86
C ILE A 119 7.75 -2.79 -5.86
N ILE A 120 7.54 -3.36 -7.04
CA ILE A 120 7.45 -4.79 -7.25
C ILE A 120 8.70 -5.23 -7.99
N VAL A 121 9.34 -6.28 -7.51
CA VAL A 121 10.54 -6.84 -8.13
C VAL A 121 10.28 -8.29 -8.47
N ARG A 122 10.45 -8.64 -9.74
CA ARG A 122 10.35 -10.03 -10.21
C ARG A 122 11.31 -10.25 -11.36
N ASP A 123 11.96 -11.40 -11.38
CA ASP A 123 12.88 -11.81 -12.45
C ASP A 123 13.93 -10.76 -12.80
N ASN A 124 14.44 -10.09 -11.77
CA ASN A 124 15.44 -9.03 -11.86
C ASN A 124 14.97 -7.72 -12.53
N GLU A 125 13.67 -7.55 -12.71
CA GLU A 125 13.02 -6.35 -13.21
C GLU A 125 12.27 -5.65 -12.08
N GLY A 126 12.19 -4.32 -12.17
CA GLY A 126 11.52 -3.48 -11.20
C GLY A 126 10.31 -2.80 -11.83
N TYR A 127 9.19 -2.81 -11.11
CA TYR A 127 7.98 -2.08 -11.45
C TYR A 127 7.73 -1.09 -10.32
N ILE A 128 7.76 0.20 -10.62
CA ILE A 128 7.63 1.25 -9.61
C ILE A 128 6.50 2.20 -9.98
N PHE A 129 5.58 2.38 -9.05
CA PHE A 129 4.58 3.44 -9.13
C PHE A 129 5.21 4.76 -8.68
N VAL A 130 5.07 5.80 -9.48
CA VAL A 130 5.63 7.13 -9.20
C VAL A 130 4.60 8.21 -9.48
N ALA A 131 4.76 9.37 -8.85
CA ALA A 131 3.98 10.54 -9.24
C ALA A 131 4.32 10.90 -10.70
N SER A 132 3.30 11.13 -11.53
CA SER A 132 3.51 11.35 -12.96
C SER A 132 4.48 12.51 -13.26
N SER A 133 4.52 13.53 -12.37
CA SER A 133 5.41 14.68 -12.47
C SER A 133 6.90 14.37 -12.41
N ILE A 134 7.31 13.18 -11.96
CA ILE A 134 8.72 12.75 -11.89
C ILE A 134 9.05 11.58 -12.82
N SER A 135 8.08 11.10 -13.61
CA SER A 135 8.22 9.91 -14.44
C SER A 135 9.28 10.09 -15.54
N ASP A 136 9.17 11.15 -16.33
CA ASP A 136 10.13 11.48 -17.40
C ASP A 136 11.55 11.65 -16.85
N TYR A 137 11.69 12.35 -15.72
CA TYR A 137 13.00 12.55 -15.09
C TYR A 137 13.65 11.23 -14.67
N ILE A 138 12.89 10.29 -14.09
CA ILE A 138 13.40 8.95 -13.77
C ILE A 138 13.81 8.22 -15.06
N MET A 139 13.00 8.30 -16.11
CA MET A 139 13.29 7.63 -17.37
C MET A 139 14.59 8.10 -18.02
N GLU A 140 14.84 9.41 -17.97
CA GLU A 140 16.06 10.01 -18.53
C GLU A 140 17.29 9.80 -17.64
N SER A 141 17.12 9.81 -16.32
CA SER A 141 18.23 9.87 -15.36
C SER A 141 18.64 8.51 -14.79
N LEU A 142 17.72 7.54 -14.70
CA LEU A 142 18.00 6.23 -14.11
C LEU A 142 18.67 5.30 -15.13
N GLY A 143 19.97 5.48 -15.35
CA GLY A 143 20.76 4.61 -16.24
C GLY A 143 21.27 3.33 -15.60
N LYS A 144 21.24 3.22 -14.26
CA LYS A 144 21.89 2.14 -13.52
C LYS A 144 21.18 1.83 -12.21
N VAL A 145 21.05 0.54 -11.91
CA VAL A 145 20.63 0.02 -10.59
C VAL A 145 21.75 -0.85 -10.06
N LYS A 146 22.32 -0.50 -8.91
CA LYS A 146 23.54 -1.13 -8.37
C LYS A 146 24.69 -1.08 -9.39
N HIS A 147 25.15 -2.21 -9.94
CA HIS A 147 26.13 -2.26 -11.04
C HIS A 147 25.53 -2.50 -12.43
N THR A 148 24.22 -2.75 -12.50
CA THR A 148 23.52 -3.16 -13.71
C THR A 148 23.01 -1.96 -14.49
N ILE A 149 23.35 -1.87 -15.78
CA ILE A 149 22.78 -0.87 -16.69
C ILE A 149 21.32 -1.25 -16.98
N VAL A 150 20.42 -0.30 -16.79
CA VAL A 150 18.97 -0.52 -16.96
C VAL A 150 18.40 0.39 -18.03
N ARG A 151 17.24 0.01 -18.54
CA ARG A 151 16.34 0.86 -19.33
C ARG A 151 15.05 1.03 -18.55
N VAL A 152 14.48 2.23 -18.60
CA VAL A 152 13.20 2.55 -17.97
C VAL A 152 12.20 2.94 -19.04
N ASN A 153 11.00 2.37 -19.00
CA ASN A 153 9.88 2.75 -19.86
C ASN A 153 8.60 2.89 -19.03
N VAL A 154 7.65 3.68 -19.52
CA VAL A 154 6.27 3.64 -19.00
C VAL A 154 5.64 2.29 -19.34
N CYS A 155 4.83 1.78 -18.44
CA CYS A 155 4.05 0.57 -18.61
C CYS A 155 2.61 0.85 -18.15
N ASP A 156 1.61 0.39 -18.92
CA ASP A 156 0.21 0.66 -18.59
C ASP A 156 -0.27 -0.19 -17.42
N GLU A 157 0.16 -1.46 -17.35
CA GLU A 157 -0.26 -2.42 -16.33
C GLU A 157 0.90 -3.34 -15.94
N ILE A 158 0.88 -3.82 -14.70
CA ILE A 158 1.80 -4.88 -14.27
C ILE A 158 1.38 -6.17 -15.00
N PRO A 159 2.30 -6.85 -15.71
CA PRO A 159 1.99 -8.14 -16.32
C PRO A 159 1.42 -9.10 -15.28
N ALA A 160 0.39 -9.88 -15.64
CA ALA A 160 -0.25 -10.82 -14.71
C ALA A 160 0.76 -11.82 -14.10
N GLU A 161 1.81 -12.15 -14.86
CA GLU A 161 2.92 -13.00 -14.41
C GLU A 161 3.79 -12.33 -13.35
N VAL A 162 3.73 -11.01 -13.20
CA VAL A 162 4.49 -10.22 -12.22
C VAL A 162 3.65 -9.81 -11.02
N ALA A 163 2.33 -9.69 -11.19
CA ALA A 163 1.42 -9.34 -10.12
C ALA A 163 1.62 -10.25 -8.88
N PRO A 164 1.42 -9.72 -7.66
CA PRO A 164 1.52 -10.50 -6.43
C PRO A 164 0.61 -11.73 -6.51
N VAL A 165 1.17 -12.92 -6.25
CA VAL A 165 0.39 -14.14 -6.30
C VAL A 165 -0.36 -14.29 -4.99
N LEU A 166 -1.70 -14.25 -5.05
CA LEU A 166 -2.54 -14.56 -3.91
C LEU A 166 -2.70 -16.08 -3.80
N LYS A 167 -2.29 -16.64 -2.67
CA LYS A 167 -2.45 -18.05 -2.37
C LYS A 167 -3.53 -18.21 -1.30
N ASP A 168 -4.54 -19.00 -1.62
CA ASP A 168 -5.58 -19.37 -0.67
C ASP A 168 -4.99 -20.25 0.44
N GLU A 169 -5.24 -19.86 1.70
CA GLU A 169 -4.89 -20.64 2.87
C GLU A 169 -6.07 -20.70 3.85
N SER A 170 -6.23 -21.87 4.50
CA SER A 170 -7.22 -22.05 5.56
C SER A 170 -6.52 -22.25 6.90
N ILE A 171 -6.94 -21.49 7.90
CA ILE A 171 -6.42 -21.57 9.26
C ILE A 171 -7.53 -21.93 10.24
N ILE A 172 -7.16 -22.50 11.38
CA ILE A 172 -8.08 -22.82 12.49
C ILE A 172 -7.70 -21.94 13.67
N VAL A 173 -8.66 -21.17 14.18
CA VAL A 173 -8.50 -20.27 15.32
C VAL A 173 -9.61 -20.51 16.35
N SER A 174 -9.44 -19.99 17.57
CA SER A 174 -10.49 -20.08 18.61
C SER A 174 -11.69 -19.18 18.34
N SER A 175 -11.47 -18.08 17.62
CA SER A 175 -12.49 -17.06 17.32
C SER A 175 -11.95 -16.10 16.26
N ASN A 176 -12.84 -15.36 15.58
CA ASN A 176 -12.47 -14.24 14.73
C ASN A 176 -11.99 -13.05 15.57
N ARG A 177 -10.76 -13.12 16.06
CA ARG A 177 -10.07 -12.01 16.70
C ARG A 177 -8.77 -11.74 15.97
N LEU A 178 -8.49 -10.46 15.74
CA LEU A 178 -7.29 -10.00 15.06
C LEU A 178 -6.01 -10.62 15.66
N ASP A 179 -5.88 -10.61 16.98
CA ASP A 179 -4.73 -11.21 17.68
C ASP A 179 -4.57 -12.72 17.41
N ALA A 180 -5.67 -13.47 17.44
CA ALA A 180 -5.69 -14.91 17.21
C ALA A 180 -5.33 -15.26 15.76
N ILE A 181 -5.87 -14.50 14.80
CA ILE A 181 -5.64 -14.68 13.38
C ILE A 181 -4.18 -14.35 13.06
N ILE A 182 -3.66 -13.18 13.47
CA ILE A 182 -2.26 -12.79 13.24
C ILE A 182 -1.29 -13.83 13.82
N ALA A 183 -1.53 -14.28 15.06
CA ALA A 183 -0.69 -15.30 15.70
C ALA A 183 -0.65 -16.59 14.86
N ARG A 184 -1.81 -17.01 14.31
CA ARG A 184 -1.89 -18.24 13.53
C ARG A 184 -1.28 -18.11 12.14
N VAL A 185 -1.55 -17.01 11.43
CA VAL A 185 -1.03 -16.72 10.08
C VAL A 185 0.49 -16.66 10.08
N TYR A 186 1.06 -15.86 10.97
CA TYR A 186 2.51 -15.62 11.01
C TYR A 186 3.27 -16.54 11.96
N LYS A 187 2.59 -17.59 12.48
CA LYS A 187 3.16 -18.59 13.40
C LYS A 187 3.84 -17.94 14.62
N LEU A 188 3.20 -16.94 15.22
CA LEU A 188 3.67 -16.21 16.39
C LEU A 188 2.96 -16.72 17.65
N SER A 189 3.53 -16.44 18.83
CA SER A 189 2.76 -16.54 20.07
C SER A 189 1.65 -15.48 20.10
N ARG A 190 0.58 -15.76 20.85
CA ARG A 190 -0.53 -14.81 20.99
C ARG A 190 -0.08 -13.51 21.65
N ASP A 191 0.80 -13.59 22.66
CA ASP A 191 1.37 -12.42 23.32
C ASP A 191 2.20 -11.57 22.35
N LEU A 192 2.94 -12.20 21.43
CA LEU A 192 3.68 -11.46 20.42
C LEU A 192 2.72 -10.78 19.45
N ALA A 193 1.67 -11.45 18.97
CA ALA A 193 0.66 -10.81 18.12
C ALA A 193 -0.01 -9.60 18.81
N VAL A 194 -0.39 -9.74 20.08
CA VAL A 194 -0.91 -8.64 20.90
C VAL A 194 0.09 -7.49 20.98
N ARG A 195 1.37 -7.78 21.19
CA ARG A 195 2.43 -6.74 21.21
C ARG A 195 2.52 -5.98 19.90
N TYR A 196 2.45 -6.66 18.75
CA TYR A 196 2.45 -5.98 17.45
C TYR A 196 1.26 -5.01 17.32
N ILE A 197 0.07 -5.40 17.80
CA ILE A 197 -1.12 -4.55 17.78
C ILE A 197 -0.92 -3.34 18.71
N SER A 198 -0.51 -3.57 19.97
CA SER A 198 -0.29 -2.49 20.94
C SER A 198 0.82 -1.53 20.54
N GLU A 199 1.85 -2.01 19.83
CA GLU A 199 2.96 -1.20 19.31
C GLU A 199 2.59 -0.47 18.00
N GLY A 200 1.33 -0.54 17.55
CA GLY A 200 0.87 0.18 16.35
C GLY A 200 1.44 -0.37 15.04
N LYS A 201 1.81 -1.65 15.00
CA LYS A 201 2.44 -2.30 13.84
C LYS A 201 1.44 -3.03 12.95
N VAL A 202 0.16 -3.00 13.30
CA VAL A 202 -0.91 -3.72 12.60
C VAL A 202 -1.90 -2.73 12.02
N PHE A 203 -2.19 -2.90 10.73
CA PHE A 203 -3.13 -2.10 9.98
C PHE A 203 -4.21 -3.00 9.37
N VAL A 204 -5.46 -2.57 9.45
CA VAL A 204 -6.61 -3.24 8.80
C VAL A 204 -7.22 -2.27 7.82
N SER A 205 -7.15 -2.60 6.54
CA SER A 205 -7.61 -1.76 5.42
C SER A 205 -7.06 -0.33 5.53
N GLY A 206 -5.75 -0.23 5.83
CA GLY A 206 -5.02 1.03 6.00
C GLY A 206 -5.20 1.76 7.34
N ARG A 207 -6.09 1.30 8.23
CA ARG A 207 -6.30 1.90 9.55
C ARG A 207 -5.44 1.20 10.60
N GLN A 208 -4.67 1.95 11.38
CA GLN A 208 -3.87 1.40 12.48
C GLN A 208 -4.78 0.85 13.57
N MET A 209 -4.55 -0.40 13.98
CA MET A 209 -5.32 -1.07 15.01
C MET A 209 -4.59 -1.08 16.36
N THR A 210 -5.33 -0.77 17.42
CA THR A 210 -4.89 -0.92 18.82
C THR A 210 -5.76 -1.92 19.59
N GLU A 211 -6.90 -2.33 19.02
CA GLU A 211 -7.83 -3.28 19.63
C GLU A 211 -7.51 -4.72 19.21
N ASN A 212 -7.04 -5.54 20.16
CA ASN A 212 -6.70 -6.95 19.92
C ASN A 212 -7.89 -7.81 19.49
N ALA A 213 -9.07 -7.46 20.00
CA ALA A 213 -10.31 -8.22 19.84
C ALA A 213 -11.09 -7.85 18.57
N LYS A 214 -10.58 -6.94 17.74
CA LYS A 214 -11.23 -6.51 16.50
C LYS A 214 -11.58 -7.74 15.66
N GLN A 215 -12.84 -7.84 15.26
CA GLN A 215 -13.31 -8.83 14.31
C GLN A 215 -13.03 -8.35 12.88
N LEU A 216 -12.51 -9.25 12.05
CA LEU A 216 -12.26 -9.02 10.64
C LEU A 216 -13.50 -9.30 9.81
N ARG A 217 -13.69 -8.56 8.73
CA ARG A 217 -14.77 -8.76 7.76
C ARG A 217 -14.20 -9.25 6.44
N PRO A 218 -14.99 -10.01 5.64
CA PRO A 218 -14.62 -10.34 4.27
C PRO A 218 -14.10 -9.12 3.50
N GLY A 219 -12.92 -9.28 2.88
CA GLY A 219 -12.23 -8.23 2.13
C GLY A 219 -11.26 -7.37 2.96
N ASP A 220 -11.28 -7.45 4.30
CA ASP A 220 -10.32 -6.70 5.11
C ASP A 220 -8.88 -7.16 4.81
N THR A 221 -8.02 -6.22 4.42
CA THR A 221 -6.59 -6.47 4.23
C THR A 221 -5.85 -6.17 5.52
N VAL A 222 -5.13 -7.15 6.04
CA VAL A 222 -4.37 -7.03 7.29
C VAL A 222 -2.88 -6.96 6.97
N SER A 223 -2.27 -5.81 7.23
CA SER A 223 -0.83 -5.59 7.08
C SER A 223 -0.15 -5.56 8.45
N VAL A 224 0.89 -6.36 8.61
CA VAL A 224 1.70 -6.43 9.83
C VAL A 224 3.14 -6.08 9.50
N ARG A 225 3.63 -4.98 10.07
CA ARG A 225 4.97 -4.45 9.76
C ARG A 225 6.05 -5.52 9.98
N GLY A 226 6.86 -5.75 8.95
CA GLY A 226 7.94 -6.75 8.99
C GLY A 226 7.49 -8.21 8.93
N LYS A 227 6.20 -8.48 8.70
CA LYS A 227 5.65 -9.84 8.54
C LYS A 227 4.93 -10.04 7.20
N GLY A 228 4.37 -8.97 6.63
CA GLY A 228 3.68 -9.01 5.34
C GLY A 228 2.21 -8.64 5.48
N LYS A 229 1.42 -9.01 4.47
CA LYS A 229 -0.02 -8.73 4.40
C LYS A 229 -0.81 -9.97 3.98
N PHE A 230 -2.08 -10.03 4.38
CA PHE A 230 -3.05 -11.03 3.95
C PHE A 230 -4.45 -10.42 3.82
N ILE A 231 -5.31 -11.05 3.03
CA ILE A 231 -6.72 -10.67 2.89
C ILE A 231 -7.56 -11.68 3.68
N PHE A 232 -8.45 -11.19 4.53
CA PHE A 232 -9.46 -12.02 5.18
C PHE A 232 -10.62 -12.27 4.22
N GLU A 233 -10.91 -13.53 3.89
CA GLU A 233 -12.00 -13.84 2.96
C GLU A 233 -13.30 -14.18 3.67
N SER A 234 -13.28 -15.15 4.57
CA SER A 234 -14.50 -15.61 5.21
C SER A 234 -14.25 -16.35 6.52
N GLU A 235 -15.26 -16.29 7.39
CA GLU A 235 -15.44 -17.28 8.44
C GLU A 235 -16.09 -18.53 7.83
N GLY A 236 -15.41 -19.67 7.95
CA GLY A 236 -15.97 -20.99 7.66
C GLY A 236 -16.77 -21.54 8.85
N GLY A 237 -17.22 -22.80 8.73
CA GLY A 237 -17.97 -23.46 9.80
C GLY A 237 -17.13 -23.81 11.03
N ASN A 238 -17.81 -24.15 12.13
CA ASN A 238 -17.15 -24.65 13.34
C ASN A 238 -16.62 -26.07 13.15
N THR A 239 -15.44 -26.34 13.69
CA THR A 239 -14.90 -27.68 13.87
C THR A 239 -15.70 -28.45 14.95
N LYS A 240 -15.55 -29.78 14.98
CA LYS A 240 -16.07 -30.65 16.06
C LYS A 240 -15.56 -30.28 17.48
N LYS A 241 -14.62 -29.34 17.60
CA LYS A 241 -14.00 -28.88 18.87
C LYS A 241 -14.23 -27.37 19.11
N ASP A 242 -15.29 -26.80 18.57
CA ASP A 242 -15.67 -25.38 18.77
C ASP A 242 -14.63 -24.34 18.30
N LYS A 243 -13.69 -24.77 17.46
CA LYS A 243 -12.74 -23.88 16.76
C LYS A 243 -13.30 -23.46 15.42
N LEU A 244 -12.96 -22.26 15.00
CA LEU A 244 -13.47 -21.60 13.80
C LEU A 244 -12.47 -21.75 12.65
N TYR A 245 -12.96 -22.15 11.47
CA TYR A 245 -12.18 -22.10 10.24
C TYR A 245 -12.19 -20.68 9.68
N ILE A 246 -11.03 -20.17 9.27
CA ILE A 246 -10.91 -18.90 8.56
C ILE A 246 -10.22 -19.16 7.23
N ASN A 247 -10.77 -18.61 6.15
CA ASN A 247 -10.13 -18.56 4.84
C ASN A 247 -9.47 -17.20 4.66
N ILE A 248 -8.23 -17.22 4.18
CA ILE A 248 -7.44 -16.02 3.87
C ILE A 248 -6.75 -16.18 2.52
N LYS A 249 -6.37 -15.06 1.93
CA LYS A 249 -5.42 -15.01 0.82
C LYS A 249 -4.11 -14.39 1.27
N MET A 250 -3.03 -15.16 1.14
CA MET A 250 -1.68 -14.72 1.46
C MET A 250 -1.03 -14.14 0.20
N TYR A 251 -0.39 -12.98 0.33
CA TYR A 251 0.50 -12.48 -0.71
C TYR A 251 1.82 -13.25 -0.63
N VAL A 252 2.18 -13.96 -1.70
CA VAL A 252 3.39 -14.78 -1.82
C VAL A 252 4.41 -14.13 -2.74
#